data_AF-A0A495XIA8-F1
#
_entry.id   AF-A0A495XIA8-F1
#
_cell.length_a   1.000
_cell.length_b   1.000
_cell.length_c   1.000
_cell.angle_alpha   90.00
_cell.angle_beta   90.00
_cell.angle_gamma   90.00
#
_symmetry.space_group_name_H-M   'P 1'
#
loop_
_entity.id
_entity.type
_entity.pdbx_description
1 polymer ?
#
loop_
_entity_poly.entity_id
_entity_poly.type
_entity_poly.pdbx_seq_one_letter_code
_entity_poly.pdbx_strand_id
1 'polypeptide(L)'
;MGVDPQVELAALQGDVPRSSAELVERLTELARFASRWSDLVSELQEPTRRLVGTAAAASVAVAARRAEEAFLELEVTLGDAQAARRTLPSVGMKSEDDQPVV
;
A
#
# COMPACT_ATOMS: atom_id res chain seq x y z
N MET A 1 8.36 13.91 13.79
CA MET A 1 8.10 12.73 14.64
C MET A 1 8.37 11.51 13.79
N GLY A 2 9.36 10.68 14.14
CA GLY A 2 9.57 9.42 13.44
C GLY A 2 8.46 8.46 13.85
N VAL A 3 7.70 7.97 12.88
CA VAL A 3 6.70 6.91 13.12
C VAL A 3 7.47 5.63 13.46
N ASP A 4 7.05 4.93 14.50
CA ASP A 4 7.67 3.69 14.93
C ASP A 4 7.49 2.61 13.83
N PRO A 5 8.56 1.99 13.32
CA PRO A 5 8.48 0.99 12.26
C PRO A 5 7.64 -0.24 12.65
N GLN A 6 7.52 -0.54 13.95
CA GLN A 6 6.66 -1.63 14.45
C GLN A 6 5.19 -1.26 14.36
N VAL A 7 4.85 0.01 14.58
CA VAL A 7 3.49 0.55 14.40
C VAL A 7 3.11 0.54 12.92
N GLU A 8 4.06 0.83 12.04
CA GLU A 8 3.85 0.87 10.60
C GLU A 8 3.61 -0.52 10.00
N LEU A 9 4.35 -1.53 10.45
CA LEU A 9 4.13 -2.91 10.03
C LEU A 9 2.82 -3.49 10.59
N ALA A 10 2.48 -3.19 11.85
CA ALA A 10 1.21 -3.61 12.45
C ALA A 10 0.00 -2.98 11.73
N ALA A 11 0.13 -1.74 11.28
CA ALA A 11 -0.89 -1.06 10.48
C ALA A 11 -1.15 -1.78 9.15
N LEU A 12 -0.15 -2.43 8.54
CA LEU A 12 -0.31 -3.22 7.32
C LEU A 12 -0.94 -4.61 7.55
N GLN A 13 -0.80 -5.17 8.76
CA GLN A 13 -1.32 -6.49 9.13
C GLN A 13 -2.80 -6.51 9.53
N GLY A 14 -3.52 -5.41 9.38
CA GLY A 14 -4.90 -5.36 9.84
C GLY A 14 -5.87 -6.16 8.96
N ASP A 15 -7.14 -6.15 9.39
CA ASP A 15 -8.18 -7.03 8.85
C ASP A 15 -8.38 -6.92 7.33
N VAL A 16 -8.83 -8.03 6.74
CA VAL A 16 -9.28 -8.11 5.34
C VAL A 16 -10.31 -7.01 5.06
N PRO A 17 -10.09 -6.15 4.03
CA PRO A 17 -11.04 -5.11 3.67
C PRO A 17 -12.45 -5.65 3.43
N ARG A 18 -13.45 -5.01 4.04
CA ARG A 18 -14.87 -5.36 3.89
C ARG A 18 -15.61 -4.41 2.95
N SER A 19 -14.97 -3.31 2.56
CA SER A 19 -15.52 -2.32 1.65
C SER A 19 -14.49 -1.84 0.62
N SER A 20 -14.97 -1.25 -0.48
CA SER A 20 -14.10 -0.62 -1.48
C SER A 20 -13.35 0.59 -0.93
N ALA A 21 -13.90 1.27 0.08
CA ALA A 21 -13.22 2.35 0.79
C ALA A 21 -12.04 1.81 1.60
N GLU A 22 -12.25 0.76 2.40
CA GLU A 22 -11.19 0.09 3.17
C GLU A 22 -10.11 -0.49 2.26
N LEU A 23 -10.48 -1.07 1.11
CA LEU A 23 -9.50 -1.60 0.16
C LEU A 23 -8.60 -0.49 -0.39
N VAL A 24 -9.17 0.65 -0.78
CA VAL A 24 -8.41 1.81 -1.27
C VAL A 24 -7.48 2.36 -0.18
N GLU A 25 -7.94 2.42 1.07
CA GLU A 25 -7.11 2.83 2.21
C GLU A 25 -5.94 1.85 2.41
N ARG A 26 -6.18 0.54 2.41
CA ARG A 26 -5.13 -0.48 2.51
C ARG A 26 -4.11 -0.40 1.39
N LEU A 27 -4.56 -0.25 0.14
CA LEU A 27 -3.67 -0.11 -1.01
C LEU A 27 -2.81 1.17 -0.90
N THR A 28 -3.40 2.27 -0.41
CA THR A 28 -2.67 3.53 -0.17
C THR A 28 -1.56 3.35 0.86
N GLU A 29 -1.86 2.72 2.00
CA GLU A 29 -0.85 2.47 3.03
C GLU A 29 0.24 1.50 2.55
N LEU A 30 -0.14 0.46 1.80
CA LEU A 30 0.82 -0.48 1.24
C LEU A 30 1.75 0.17 0.20
N ALA A 31 1.22 1.05 -0.67
CA ALA A 31 2.03 1.82 -1.62
C ALA A 31 3.02 2.74 -0.89
N ARG A 32 2.57 3.48 0.14
CA ARG A 32 3.44 4.31 0.98
C ARG A 32 4.53 3.50 1.68
N PHE A 33 4.21 2.31 2.15
CA PHE A 33 5.19 1.41 2.75
C PHE A 33 6.19 0.90 1.72
N ALA A 34 5.74 0.47 0.54
CA ALA A 34 6.62 -0.01 -0.53
C ALA A 34 7.60 1.07 -1.01
N SER A 35 7.14 2.32 -1.14
CA SER A 35 8.00 3.47 -1.45
C SER A 35 9.07 3.68 -0.38
N ARG A 36 8.68 3.76 0.89
CA ARG A 36 9.64 3.91 2.01
C ARG A 36 10.60 2.73 2.13
N TRP A 37 10.12 1.52 1.88
CA TRP A 37 10.96 0.32 1.86
C TRP A 37 12.02 0.39 0.75
N SER A 38 11.65 0.86 -0.45
CA SER A 38 12.62 1.06 -1.54
C SER A 38 13.71 2.07 -1.15
N ASP A 39 13.34 3.18 -0.51
CA ASP A 39 14.29 4.18 -0.04
C ASP A 39 15.24 3.59 1.02
N LEU A 40 14.69 2.94 2.05
CA LEU A 40 15.47 2.33 3.14
C LEU A 40 16.44 1.26 2.62
N VAL A 41 16.03 0.42 1.66
CA VAL A 41 16.91 -0.59 1.07
C VAL A 41 17.98 0.08 0.20
N SER A 42 17.64 1.13 -0.54
CA SER A 42 18.59 1.89 -1.36
C SER A 42 19.69 2.53 -0.51
N GLU A 43 19.36 3.08 0.66
CA GLU A 43 20.31 3.67 1.59
C GLU A 43 21.38 2.68 2.08
N LEU A 44 21.07 1.38 2.09
CA LEU A 44 22.00 0.33 2.49
C LEU A 44 23.06 0.01 1.42
N GLN A 45 22.87 0.44 0.16
CA GLN A 45 23.77 0.07 -0.93
C GLN A 45 25.22 0.52 -0.67
N GLU A 46 25.43 1.77 -0.27
CA GLU A 46 26.77 2.31 -0.02
C GLU A 46 27.43 1.72 1.24
N PRO A 47 26.75 1.62 2.40
CA PRO A 47 27.25 0.85 3.54
C PRO A 47 27.62 -0.59 3.18
N THR A 48 26.77 -1.31 2.45
CA THR A 48 27.05 -2.69 2.03
C THR A 48 28.26 -2.76 1.12
N ARG A 49 28.42 -1.80 0.19
CA ARG A 49 29.60 -1.72 -0.68
C ARG A 49 30.88 -1.57 0.12
N ARG A 50 30.89 -0.69 1.13
CA ARG A 50 32.07 -0.42 1.98
C ARG A 50 32.40 -1.55 2.95
N LEU A 51 31.38 -2.21 3.51
CA LEU A 51 31.56 -3.19 4.59
C LEU A 51 31.63 -4.65 4.11
N VAL A 52 30.98 -4.98 3.00
CA VAL A 52 30.82 -6.37 2.52
C VAL A 52 31.39 -6.53 1.11
N GLY A 53 31.25 -5.51 0.26
CA GLY A 53 31.81 -5.47 -1.09
C GLY A 53 30.77 -5.25 -2.18
N THR A 54 31.25 -5.14 -3.42
CA THR A 54 30.47 -4.72 -4.59
C THR A 54 29.37 -5.72 -4.96
N ALA A 55 29.62 -7.02 -4.84
CA ALA A 55 28.63 -8.05 -5.16
C ALA A 55 27.40 -7.97 -4.24
N ALA A 56 27.61 -7.82 -2.92
CA ALA A 56 26.53 -7.66 -1.96
C ALA A 56 25.77 -6.35 -2.18
N ALA A 57 26.46 -5.25 -2.50
CA ALA A 57 25.82 -3.98 -2.84
C ALA A 57 24.95 -4.06 -4.09
N ALA A 58 25.35 -4.86 -5.10
CA ALA A 58 24.51 -5.12 -6.26
C ALA A 58 23.23 -5.90 -5.88
N SER A 59 23.31 -6.86 -4.96
CA SER A 59 22.12 -7.55 -4.44
C SER A 59 21.17 -6.61 -3.71
N VAL A 60 21.68 -5.66 -2.92
CA VAL A 60 20.88 -4.61 -2.27
C VAL A 60 20.20 -3.72 -3.30
N ALA A 61 20.91 -3.30 -4.36
CA ALA A 61 20.33 -2.50 -5.44
C ALA A 61 19.18 -3.23 -6.15
N VAL A 62 19.31 -4.54 -6.39
CA VAL A 62 18.22 -5.35 -6.96
C VAL A 62 17.02 -5.41 -6.02
N ALA A 63 17.24 -5.54 -4.70
CA ALA A 63 16.15 -5.55 -3.72
C ALA A 63 15.41 -4.20 -3.68
N ALA A 64 16.14 -3.08 -3.68
CA ALA A 64 15.57 -1.74 -3.76
C ALA A 64 14.73 -1.54 -5.02
N ARG A 65 15.25 -1.99 -6.18
CA ARG A 65 14.55 -1.91 -7.45
C ARG A 65 13.25 -2.71 -7.45
N ARG A 66 13.25 -3.91 -6.89
CA ARG A 66 12.04 -4.73 -6.77
C ARG A 66 11.00 -4.09 -5.84
N ALA A 67 11.45 -3.40 -4.79
CA ALA A 67 10.56 -2.64 -3.92
C ALA A 67 9.93 -1.44 -4.66
N GLU A 68 10.71 -0.74 -5.48
CA GLU A 68 10.23 0.35 -6.35
C GLU A 68 9.20 -0.16 -7.36
N GLU A 69 9.49 -1.30 -8.02
CA GLU A 69 8.56 -1.94 -8.96
C GLU A 69 7.25 -2.34 -8.27
N ALA A 70 7.31 -2.93 -7.08
CA ALA A 70 6.12 -3.24 -6.30
C ALA A 70 5.31 -1.98 -5.93
N PHE A 71 5.98 -0.87 -5.58
CA PHE A 71 5.31 0.41 -5.34
C PHE A 71 4.57 0.92 -6.58
N LEU A 72 5.21 0.90 -7.76
CA LEU A 72 4.59 1.36 -9.00
C LEU A 72 3.36 0.53 -9.38
N GLU A 73 3.44 -0.80 -9.24
CA GLU A 73 2.30 -1.69 -9.51
C GLU A 73 1.14 -1.47 -8.52
N LEU A 74 1.44 -1.13 -7.26
CA LEU A 74 0.43 -0.77 -6.27
C LEU A 74 -0.24 0.57 -6.58
N GLU A 75 0.50 1.56 -7.09
CA GLU A 75 -0.07 2.83 -7.53
C GLU A 75 -1.01 2.64 -8.73
N VAL A 76 -0.65 1.77 -9.68
CA VAL A 76 -1.54 1.38 -10.79
C VAL A 76 -2.81 0.73 -10.26
N THR A 77 -2.67 -0.27 -9.38
CA THR A 77 -3.78 -0.97 -8.74
C THR A 77 -4.69 -0.02 -7.95
N LEU A 78 -4.10 0.94 -7.23
CA LEU A 78 -4.83 1.97 -6.50
C LEU A 78 -5.63 2.87 -7.44
N GLY A 79 -5.05 3.28 -8.57
CA GLY A 79 -5.73 4.03 -9.62
C GLY A 79 -6.94 3.29 -10.17
N ASP A 80 -6.79 1.99 -10.46
CA ASP A 80 -7.87 1.13 -10.93
C ASP A 80 -8.98 0.97 -9.89
N ALA A 81 -8.63 0.74 -8.61
CA ALA A 81 -9.59 0.62 -7.52
C ALA A 81 -10.38 1.91 -7.29
N GLN A 82 -9.71 3.07 -7.37
CA GLN A 82 -10.35 4.39 -7.26
C GLN A 82 -11.26 4.69 -8.47
N ALA A 83 -10.87 4.26 -9.67
CA ALA A 83 -11.71 4.36 -10.86
C ALA A 83 -12.98 3.51 -10.72
N ALA A 84 -12.84 2.24 -10.34
CA ALA A 84 -13.96 1.33 -10.11
C ALA A 84 -14.92 1.84 -9.02
N ARG A 85 -14.41 2.42 -7.93
CA ARG A 85 -15.27 2.98 -6.87
C ARG A 85 -16.13 4.15 -7.35
N ARG A 86 -15.63 4.97 -8.28
CA ARG A 86 -16.39 6.10 -8.85
C ARG A 86 -17.50 5.67 -9.80
N THR A 87 -17.37 4.49 -10.41
CA THR A 87 -18.35 3.97 -11.38
C THR A 87 -19.39 3.04 -10.74
N LEU A 88 -19.13 2.53 -9.53
CA LEU A 88 -20.11 1.75 -8.80
C LEU A 88 -21.30 2.61 -8.36
N PRO A 89 -22.55 2.20 -8.62
CA PRO A 89 -23.71 2.91 -8.12
C PRO A 89 -23.68 2.91 -6.60
N SER A 90 -23.85 4.07 -5.99
CA SER A 90 -24.15 4.18 -4.56
C SER A 90 -25.40 3.34 -4.31
N VAL A 91 -25.25 2.12 -3.78
CA VAL A 91 -26.39 1.35 -3.31
C VAL A 91 -26.98 2.15 -2.17
N GLY A 92 -28.00 2.94 -2.49
CA GLY A 92 -28.79 3.64 -1.52
C GLY A 92 -29.37 2.59 -0.59
N MET A 93 -29.06 2.69 0.70
CA MET A 93 -29.97 2.24 1.73
C MET A 93 -31.27 3.01 1.50
N LYS A 94 -32.16 2.46 0.67
CA LYS A 94 -33.54 2.89 0.62
C LYS A 94 -34.10 2.52 1.98
N SER A 95 -34.17 3.51 2.86
CA SER A 95 -34.90 3.39 4.12
C SER A 95 -36.29 2.89 3.77
N GLU A 96 -36.61 1.75 4.37
CA GLU A 96 -37.89 1.10 4.33
C GLU A 96 -38.83 1.96 5.15
N ASP A 97 -39.36 3.03 4.55
CA ASP A 97 -40.45 3.80 5.12
C ASP A 97 -41.65 3.78 4.17
N ASP A 98 -42.72 3.27 4.76
CA ASP A 98 -44.11 3.67 4.57
C ASP A 98 -44.97 2.82 3.62
N GLN A 99 -45.49 1.71 4.15
CA GLN A 99 -46.93 1.47 4.09
C GLN A 99 -47.42 0.48 5.16
N PRO A 100 -48.49 0.86 5.89
CA PRO A 100 -49.61 -0.04 5.99
C PRO A 100 -50.93 0.64 5.59
N VAL A 101 -51.52 0.08 4.54
CA VAL A 101 -52.93 -0.33 4.36
C VAL A 101 -54.00 0.46 5.13
N VAL A 102 -54.85 1.16 4.38
CA VAL A 102 -56.29 1.29 4.68
C VAL A 102 -57.09 0.92 3.44
#